data_AF-A0A243S8J2-F1
#
_entry.id   AF-A0A243S8J2-F1
#
_cell.length_a   1.000
_cell.length_b   1.000
_cell.length_c   1.000
_cell.angle_alpha   90.00
_cell.angle_beta   90.00
_cell.angle_gamma   90.00
#
_symmetry.space_group_name_H-M   'P 1'
#
loop_
_entity.id
_entity.type
_entity.pdbx_description
1 polymer ?
#
loop_
_entity_poly.entity_id
_entity_poly.type
_entity_poly.pdbx_seq_one_letter_code
_entity_poly.pdbx_strand_id
1 'polypeptide(L)'
;MRLVSGNKRADAALIDIVNDRLRKAGFLKGAAKSARASDVEQKMAATMIRDGVDKAKLVINNPAGQCAQPLGCHRVLDAILGKRQLTYTGPTERAAGRIGPMEARSDDP
;
A
#
# COMPACT_ATOMS: atom_id res chain seq x y z
N MET A 1 -0.05 -0.56 -16.13
CA MET A 1 0.30 0.78 -15.59
C MET A 1 1.67 0.71 -14.94
N ARG A 2 2.50 1.77 -15.06
CA ARG A 2 3.80 1.88 -14.38
C ARG A 2 3.72 2.96 -13.29
N LEU A 3 3.94 2.57 -12.04
CA LEU A 3 4.08 3.47 -10.90
C LEU A 3 5.56 3.57 -10.52
N VAL A 4 5.97 4.72 -9.99
CA VAL A 4 7.36 4.97 -9.58
C VAL A 4 7.33 5.70 -8.24
N SER A 5 8.13 5.31 -7.25
CA SER A 5 8.21 6.03 -5.97
C SER A 5 8.59 7.51 -6.14
N GLY A 6 8.22 8.33 -5.16
CA GLY A 6 8.54 9.75 -5.10
C GLY A 6 7.31 10.65 -5.20
N ASN A 7 7.46 11.88 -4.71
CA ASN A 7 6.39 12.89 -4.64
C ASN A 7 6.30 13.67 -5.95
N LYS A 8 5.79 13.02 -7.00
CA LYS A 8 5.59 13.65 -8.31
C LYS A 8 4.25 14.38 -8.32
N ARG A 9 4.18 15.53 -9.01
CA ARG A 9 2.94 16.32 -9.13
C ARG A 9 1.77 15.51 -9.69
N ALA A 10 2.04 14.60 -10.62
CA ALA A 10 1.03 13.69 -11.19
C ALA A 10 0.42 12.72 -10.17
N ASP A 11 1.11 12.47 -9.05
CA ASP A 11 0.69 11.53 -8.01
C ASP A 11 -0.07 12.21 -6.86
N ALA A 12 -0.29 13.53 -6.92
CA ALA A 12 -0.88 14.30 -5.81
C ALA A 12 -2.21 13.71 -5.32
N ALA A 13 -3.11 13.36 -6.22
CA ALA A 13 -4.39 12.74 -5.87
C ALA A 13 -4.22 11.38 -5.17
N LEU A 14 -3.23 10.58 -5.58
CA LEU A 14 -2.94 9.29 -4.93
C LEU A 14 -2.36 9.51 -3.53
N ILE A 15 -1.46 10.47 -3.38
CA ILE A 15 -0.86 10.84 -2.09
C ILE A 15 -1.93 11.35 -1.12
N ASP A 16 -2.89 12.13 -1.59
CA ASP A 16 -3.99 12.65 -0.76
C ASP A 16 -4.91 11.50 -0.32
N ILE A 17 -5.27 10.57 -1.21
CA ILE A 17 -6.03 9.36 -0.85
C ILE A 17 -5.31 8.57 0.25
N VAL A 18 -4.00 8.35 0.13
CA VAL A 18 -3.23 7.64 1.17
C VAL A 18 -3.33 8.37 2.51
N ASN A 19 -3.04 9.67 2.54
CA ASN A 19 -3.06 10.44 3.78
C ASN A 19 -4.44 10.46 4.43
N ASP A 20 -5.50 10.53 3.63
CA ASP A 20 -6.87 10.48 4.13
C ASP A 20 -7.22 9.14 4.76
N ARG A 21 -6.80 8.02 4.14
CA ARG A 21 -6.99 6.69 4.71
C ARG A 21 -6.21 6.52 6.01
N LEU A 22 -4.95 6.94 6.04
CA LEU A 22 -4.12 6.89 7.25
C LEU A 22 -4.70 7.75 8.38
N ARG A 23 -5.26 8.92 8.07
CA ARG A 23 -5.92 9.78 9.04
C ARG A 23 -7.21 9.16 9.57
N LYS A 24 -8.06 8.62 8.68
CA LYS A 24 -9.30 7.92 9.07
C LYS A 24 -9.02 6.69 9.95
N ALA A 25 -7.89 6.03 9.74
CA ALA A 25 -7.44 4.91 10.56
C ALA A 25 -6.65 5.32 11.83
N GLY A 26 -6.50 6.62 12.11
CA GLY A 26 -5.86 7.13 13.32
C GLY A 26 -4.34 7.17 13.31
N PHE A 27 -3.69 6.83 12.18
CA PHE A 27 -2.22 6.86 12.05
C PHE A 27 -1.66 8.28 11.91
N LEU A 28 -2.44 9.21 11.37
CA LEU A 28 -2.07 10.61 11.20
C LEU A 28 -3.00 11.50 12.04
N LYS A 29 -2.42 12.52 12.68
CA LYS A 29 -3.15 13.54 13.46
C LYS A 29 -3.21 14.85 12.69
N GLY A 30 -4.38 15.50 12.69
CA GLY A 30 -4.58 16.82 12.08
C GLY A 30 -4.10 16.89 10.63
N ALA A 31 -3.33 17.93 10.30
CA ALA A 31 -2.81 18.19 8.96
C ALA A 31 -1.51 17.42 8.61
N ALA A 32 -1.07 16.48 9.45
CA ALA A 32 0.13 15.70 9.18
C ALA A 32 0.01 14.90 7.87
N LYS A 33 1.14 14.76 7.16
CA LYS A 33 1.28 13.95 5.95
C LYS A 33 2.36 12.89 6.14
N SER A 34 2.15 11.71 5.57
CA SER A 34 3.13 10.63 5.55
C SER A 34 4.16 10.85 4.44
N ALA A 35 5.44 10.84 4.79
CA ALA A 35 6.54 10.83 3.82
C ALA A 35 6.63 9.50 3.02
N ARG A 36 5.84 8.49 3.38
CA ARG A 36 5.73 7.19 2.68
C ARG A 36 4.51 7.13 1.75
N ALA A 37 3.64 8.15 1.77
CA ALA A 37 2.47 8.20 0.87
C ALA A 37 2.86 8.25 -0.62
N SER A 38 4.10 8.65 -0.91
CA SER A 38 4.69 8.64 -2.23
C SER A 38 5.34 7.32 -2.65
N ASP A 39 5.38 6.31 -1.77
CA ASP A 39 5.96 5.01 -2.06
C ASP A 39 5.02 4.22 -2.98
N VAL A 40 5.60 3.37 -3.83
CA VAL A 40 4.86 2.75 -4.93
C VAL A 40 3.75 1.82 -4.43
N GLU A 41 3.95 1.18 -3.28
CA GLU A 41 2.99 0.30 -2.61
C GLU A 41 1.74 1.08 -2.17
N GLN A 42 1.94 2.23 -1.51
CA GLN A 42 0.83 3.05 -1.02
C GLN A 42 0.11 3.75 -2.18
N LYS A 43 0.84 4.16 -3.22
CA LYS A 43 0.23 4.68 -4.45
C LYS A 43 -0.56 3.61 -5.21
N MET A 44 -0.12 2.36 -5.19
CA MET A 44 -0.89 1.25 -5.75
C MET A 44 -2.17 1.02 -4.95
N ALA A 45 -2.10 1.02 -3.62
CA ALA A 45 -3.30 0.93 -2.77
C ALA A 45 -4.28 2.09 -3.03
N ALA A 46 -3.79 3.32 -3.19
CA ALA A 46 -4.61 4.48 -3.56
C ALA A 46 -5.22 4.36 -4.96
N THR A 47 -4.46 3.83 -5.93
CA THR A 47 -4.98 3.53 -7.27
C THR A 47 -6.15 2.54 -7.19
N MET A 48 -5.98 1.45 -6.44
CA MET A 48 -7.04 0.46 -6.25
C MET A 48 -8.31 1.05 -5.64
N ILE A 49 -8.16 2.01 -4.72
CA ILE A 49 -9.30 2.71 -4.13
C ILE A 49 -9.98 3.62 -5.16
N ARG A 50 -9.20 4.45 -5.87
CA ARG A 50 -9.69 5.40 -6.87
C ARG A 50 -10.44 4.69 -8.01
N ASP A 51 -9.87 3.57 -8.48
CA ASP A 51 -10.33 2.89 -9.69
C ASP A 51 -11.27 1.71 -9.38
N GLY A 52 -11.63 1.50 -8.10
CA GLY A 52 -12.54 0.43 -7.70
C GLY A 52 -11.99 -0.99 -7.91
N VAL A 53 -10.67 -1.17 -7.82
CA VAL A 53 -10.01 -2.47 -8.00
C VAL A 53 -9.91 -3.20 -6.66
N ASP A 54 -10.44 -4.43 -6.60
CA ASP A 54 -10.43 -5.23 -5.37
C ASP A 54 -9.17 -6.07 -5.19
N LYS A 55 -8.58 -6.54 -6.29
CA LYS A 55 -7.41 -7.41 -6.30
C LYS A 55 -6.37 -6.90 -7.27
N ALA A 56 -5.12 -6.80 -6.82
CA ALA A 56 -4.01 -6.44 -7.69
C ALA A 56 -2.72 -7.19 -7.33
N LYS A 57 -1.84 -7.29 -8.33
CA LYS A 57 -0.46 -7.78 -8.15
C LYS A 57 0.50 -6.65 -8.47
N LEU A 58 1.43 -6.40 -7.55
CA LEU A 58 2.47 -5.39 -7.67
C LEU A 58 3.84 -6.08 -7.69
N VAL A 59 4.61 -5.82 -8.74
CA VAL A 59 6.00 -6.26 -8.86
C VAL A 59 6.89 -5.02 -8.67
N ILE A 60 7.78 -5.05 -7.69
CA ILE A 60 8.70 -3.93 -7.40
C ILE A 60 10.13 -4.39 -7.61
N ASN A 61 10.96 -3.48 -8.11
CA ASN A 61 12.38 -3.69 -8.37
C ASN A 61 13.28 -3.04 -7.30
N ASN A 62 12.78 -2.85 -6.09
CA ASN A 62 13.56 -2.25 -5.00
C ASN A 62 14.49 -3.33 -4.40
N PRO A 63 15.82 -3.23 -4.53
CA PRO A 63 16.75 -4.25 -4.06
C PRO A 63 16.70 -4.44 -2.54
N ALA A 64 16.28 -3.41 -1.79
CA ALA A 64 16.14 -3.49 -0.33
C ALA A 64 14.86 -4.23 0.15
N GLY A 65 13.93 -4.58 -0.75
CA GLY A 65 12.69 -5.24 -0.38
C GLY A 65 11.66 -4.31 0.29
N GLN A 66 10.79 -4.86 1.15
CA GLN A 66 9.72 -4.10 1.83
C GLN A 66 10.30 -2.99 2.73
N CYS A 67 9.63 -1.83 2.74
CA CYS A 67 10.04 -0.70 3.58
C CYS A 67 9.76 -0.99 5.06
N ALA A 68 10.80 -1.22 5.86
CA ALA A 68 10.73 -1.45 7.33
C ALA A 68 10.59 -0.15 8.16
N GLN A 69 10.36 0.99 7.51
CA GLN A 69 10.32 2.31 8.13
C GLN A 69 8.98 2.61 8.83
N PRO A 70 8.91 3.62 9.72
CA PRO A 70 7.64 4.11 10.27
C PRO A 70 6.63 4.44 9.19
N LEU A 71 5.39 3.98 9.35
CA LEU A 71 4.31 4.04 8.34
C LEU A 71 4.68 3.40 6.99
N GLY A 72 5.65 2.48 6.98
CA GLY A 72 5.99 1.66 5.82
C GLY A 72 4.88 0.67 5.47
N CYS A 73 4.95 0.11 4.26
CA CYS A 73 3.93 -0.78 3.70
C CYS A 73 3.55 -1.93 4.66
N HIS A 74 4.50 -2.52 5.37
CA HIS A 74 4.25 -3.61 6.31
C HIS A 74 3.34 -3.26 7.51
N ARG A 75 3.18 -1.96 7.86
CA ARG A 75 2.36 -1.55 9.02
C ARG A 75 1.00 -0.98 8.65
N VAL A 76 0.91 -0.28 7.53
CA VAL A 76 -0.26 0.59 7.25
C VAL A 76 -1.01 0.22 5.99
N LEU A 77 -0.50 -0.71 5.19
CA LEU A 77 -1.10 -0.99 3.90
C LEU A 77 -2.46 -1.69 4.05
N ASP A 78 -2.66 -2.52 5.08
CA ASP A 78 -4.00 -3.06 5.45
C ASP A 78 -4.98 -1.95 5.78
N ALA A 79 -4.57 -0.95 6.57
CA ALA A 79 -5.41 0.19 6.93
C ALA A 79 -5.79 1.02 5.69
N ILE A 80 -4.86 1.19 4.75
CA ILE A 80 -5.13 1.88 3.48
C ILE A 80 -6.12 1.07 2.64
N LEU A 81 -5.83 -0.21 2.36
CA LEU A 81 -6.59 -1.09 1.47
C LEU A 81 -7.99 -1.45 1.99
N GLY A 82 -8.16 -1.55 3.31
CA GLY A 82 -9.39 -2.06 3.91
C GLY A 82 -9.64 -3.49 3.48
N LYS A 83 -10.77 -3.76 2.81
CA LYS A 83 -11.14 -5.11 2.34
C LYS A 83 -10.42 -5.56 1.06
N ARG A 84 -9.65 -4.68 0.43
CA ARG A 84 -8.95 -4.96 -0.84
C ARG A 84 -7.70 -5.80 -0.59
N GLN A 85 -7.27 -6.52 -1.62
CA GLN A 85 -6.12 -7.41 -1.55
C GLN A 85 -5.03 -7.02 -2.54
N LEU A 86 -3.84 -6.72 -2.03
CA LEU A 86 -2.64 -6.49 -2.83
C LEU A 86 -1.66 -7.65 -2.62
N THR A 87 -1.29 -8.32 -3.71
CA THR A 87 -0.18 -9.28 -3.70
C THR A 87 1.09 -8.57 -4.15
N TYR A 88 2.15 -8.66 -3.36
CA TYR A 88 3.43 -8.04 -3.62
C TYR A 88 4.49 -9.09 -3.98
N THR A 89 5.32 -8.80 -4.98
CA THR A 89 6.51 -9.58 -5.34
C THR A 89 7.69 -8.63 -5.58
N GLY A 90 8.80 -8.87 -4.90
CA GLY A 90 10.06 -8.15 -5.12
C GLY A 90 11.23 -9.08 -5.43
N PRO A 91 12.46 -8.54 -5.58
CA PRO A 91 13.62 -9.30 -6.05
C PRO A 91 14.19 -10.29 -5.00
N THR A 92 13.66 -10.29 -3.78
CA THR A 92 14.07 -11.19 -2.68
C THR A 92 12.84 -11.80 -2.01
N GLU A 93 12.98 -12.96 -1.36
CA GLU A 93 11.85 -13.64 -0.68
C GLU A 93 11.26 -12.81 0.47
N ARG A 94 12.06 -11.96 1.14
CA ARG A 94 11.58 -10.94 2.10
C ARG A 94 10.65 -9.90 1.47
N ALA A 95 10.61 -9.84 0.15
CA ALA A 95 9.79 -8.94 -0.63
C ALA A 95 8.57 -9.61 -1.27
N ALA A 96 8.26 -10.87 -0.94
CA ALA A 96 7.03 -11.52 -1.36
C ALA A 96 6.04 -11.56 -0.18
N GLY A 97 4.81 -11.11 -0.40
CA GLY A 97 3.79 -11.09 0.65
C GLY A 97 2.41 -10.73 0.13
N ARG A 98 1.37 -11.20 0.82
CA ARG A 98 -0.02 -10.78 0.61
C ARG A 98 -0.41 -9.83 1.71
N ILE A 99 -0.97 -8.69 1.35
CA ILE A 99 -1.50 -7.69 2.29
C ILE A 99 -2.96 -7.43 1.92
N GLY A 100 -3.84 -7.41 2.92
CA GLY A 100 -5.30 -7.52 2.81
C GLY A 100 -5.85 -8.61 3.73
N PRO A 101 -7.16 -8.61 4.02
CA PRO A 101 -7.77 -9.60 4.90
C PRO A 101 -7.40 -11.01 4.42
N MET A 102 -6.82 -11.79 5.33
CA MET A 102 -6.66 -13.22 5.15
C MET A 102 -8.08 -13.76 5.06
N GLU A 103 -8.51 -14.20 3.87
CA GLU A 103 -9.66 -15.10 3.81
C GLU A 103 -9.30 -16.24 4.74
N ALA A 104 -10.13 -16.46 5.76
CA ALA A 104 -9.98 -17.60 6.63
C ALA A 104 -9.77 -18.80 5.72
N ARG A 105 -8.64 -19.50 5.89
CA ARG A 105 -8.48 -20.80 5.28
C ARG A 105 -9.63 -21.63 5.81
N SER A 106 -10.66 -21.83 4.99
CA SER A 106 -11.60 -22.92 5.16
C SER A 106 -10.86 -24.19 4.72
N ASP A 107 -9.86 -24.56 5.51
CA ASP A 107 -9.45 -25.95 5.64
C ASP A 107 -10.37 -26.51 6.75
N ASP A 108 -11.45 -27.19 6.34
CA ASP A 108 -11.93 -28.42 6.98
C ASP A 108 -13.19 -28.95 6.26
N PRO A 109 -13.39 -30.28 6.15
CA PRO A 109 -12.49 -31.39 6.47
C PRO A 109 -11.99 -32.19 5.25
#